data_AF-A0A919FBC2-F1
#
_entry.id   AF-A0A919FBC2-F1
#
_cell.length_a   1.000
_cell.length_b   1.000
_cell.length_c   1.000
_cell.angle_alpha   90.00
_cell.angle_beta   90.00
_cell.angle_gamma   90.00
#
_symmetry.space_group_name_H-M   'P 1'
#
loop_
_entity.id
_entity.type
_entity.pdbx_description
1 polymer ?
#
loop_
_entity_poly.entity_id
_entity_poly.type
_entity_poly.pdbx_seq_one_letter_code
_entity_poly.pdbx_strand_id
1 'polypeptide(L)'
;MVLRAVSREAGVSHNAAYRHFADHQDLLAAVAARCMEQLGLLMTERTALVPPDEPVPRAWARLAAIGRAYLDFALTEHGWFRTAFSGATTHGGTPAGPHPDGGPRPDHDTDPYTLLGARLDELVAVGALPAARRPGAEYAAWSAVHGLAGLLVDGPLRDLPADEVQVAIETVLAAVARGL
;
A
#
# COMPACT_ATOMS: atom_id res chain seq x y z
N MET A 1 -27.00 7.28 5.16
CA MET A 1 -27.33 8.21 4.06
C MET A 1 -26.32 8.12 2.89
N VAL A 2 -25.04 7.78 3.15
CA VAL A 2 -23.97 7.63 2.14
C VAL A 2 -24.20 6.49 1.12
N LEU A 3 -24.74 5.34 1.56
CA LEU A 3 -24.89 4.17 0.69
C LEU A 3 -25.90 4.35 -0.46
N ARG A 4 -26.96 5.16 -0.26
CA ARG A 4 -27.92 5.48 -1.34
C ARG A 4 -27.31 6.38 -2.42
N ALA A 5 -26.33 7.20 -2.07
CA ALA A 5 -25.60 8.03 -3.03
C ALA A 5 -24.59 7.17 -3.82
N VAL A 6 -23.82 6.32 -3.13
CA VAL A 6 -22.83 5.42 -3.75
C VAL A 6 -23.49 4.39 -4.69
N SER A 7 -24.62 3.77 -4.32
CA SER A 7 -25.33 2.85 -5.22
C SER A 7 -25.88 3.54 -6.48
N ARG A 8 -26.30 4.81 -6.36
CA ARG A 8 -26.87 5.57 -7.47
C ARG A 8 -25.79 6.05 -8.45
N GLU A 9 -24.59 6.33 -7.95
CA GLU A 9 -23.44 6.78 -8.75
C GLU A 9 -22.73 5.60 -9.43
N ALA A 10 -22.73 4.42 -8.82
CA ALA A 10 -22.22 3.18 -9.41
C ALA A 10 -23.19 2.50 -10.41
N GLY A 11 -24.38 3.07 -10.67
CA GLY A 11 -25.34 2.52 -11.64
C GLY A 11 -25.96 1.17 -11.27
N VAL A 12 -25.76 0.69 -10.04
CA VAL A 12 -26.26 -0.60 -9.55
C VAL A 12 -27.37 -0.40 -8.53
N SER A 13 -28.52 -1.04 -8.76
CA SER A 13 -29.60 -1.00 -7.78
C SER A 13 -29.12 -1.57 -6.43
N HIS A 14 -29.57 -0.97 -5.33
CA HIS A 14 -29.28 -1.42 -3.96
C HIS A 14 -29.49 -2.94 -3.79
N ASN A 15 -30.44 -3.52 -4.53
CA ASN A 15 -30.85 -4.92 -4.48
C ASN A 15 -29.96 -5.90 -5.29
N ALA A 16 -28.96 -5.40 -6.03
CA ALA A 16 -28.01 -6.24 -6.77
C ALA A 16 -26.76 -6.57 -5.93
N ALA A 17 -26.29 -5.63 -5.10
CA ALA A 17 -25.14 -5.85 -4.22
C ALA A 17 -25.45 -6.85 -3.08
N TYR A 18 -26.63 -6.76 -2.46
CA TYR A 18 -27.05 -7.66 -1.36
C TYR A 18 -27.30 -9.13 -1.78
N ARG A 19 -27.24 -9.47 -3.07
CA ARG A 19 -27.29 -10.87 -3.53
C ARG A 19 -25.93 -11.57 -3.47
N HIS A 20 -24.85 -10.80 -3.41
CA HIS A 20 -23.47 -11.32 -3.37
C HIS A 20 -22.78 -11.08 -2.03
N PHE A 21 -23.26 -10.11 -1.25
CA PHE A 21 -22.68 -9.76 0.05
C PHE A 21 -23.68 -9.97 1.18
N ALA A 22 -23.24 -10.62 2.24
CA ALA A 22 -24.07 -10.97 3.39
C ALA A 22 -24.59 -9.73 4.13
N ASP A 23 -23.77 -8.69 4.23
CA ASP A 23 -24.13 -7.41 4.82
C ASP A 23 -23.25 -6.25 4.29
N HIS A 24 -23.41 -5.07 4.89
CA HIS A 24 -22.65 -3.87 4.52
C HIS A 24 -21.15 -3.99 4.83
N GLN A 25 -20.77 -4.70 5.90
CA GLN A 25 -19.37 -4.90 6.25
C GLN A 25 -18.70 -5.83 5.25
N ASP A 26 -19.40 -6.87 4.81
CA ASP A 26 -18.93 -7.79 3.78
C ASP A 26 -18.71 -7.07 2.43
N LEU A 27 -19.61 -6.15 2.06
CA LEU A 27 -19.42 -5.29 0.89
C LEU A 27 -18.19 -4.37 1.04
N LEU A 28 -18.02 -3.71 2.19
CA LEU A 28 -16.87 -2.83 2.43
C LEU A 28 -15.54 -3.61 2.41
N ALA A 29 -15.51 -4.79 3.02
CA ALA A 29 -14.38 -5.70 2.99
C ALA A 29 -14.00 -6.07 1.55
N ALA A 30 -14.98 -6.45 0.72
CA ALA A 30 -14.72 -6.79 -0.67
C ALA A 30 -14.18 -5.59 -1.49
N VAL A 31 -14.68 -4.38 -1.25
CA VAL A 31 -14.16 -3.16 -1.89
C VAL A 31 -12.75 -2.85 -1.40
N ALA A 32 -12.47 -2.97 -0.11
CA ALA A 32 -11.13 -2.77 0.45
C ALA A 32 -10.11 -3.76 -0.15
N ALA A 33 -10.48 -5.04 -0.28
CA ALA A 33 -9.66 -6.06 -0.95
C ALA A 33 -9.35 -5.67 -2.41
N ARG A 34 -10.36 -5.17 -3.13
CA ARG A 34 -10.18 -4.70 -4.52
C ARG A 34 -9.23 -3.51 -4.62
N CYS A 35 -9.29 -2.58 -3.67
CA CYS A 35 -8.37 -1.43 -3.61
C CYS A 35 -6.93 -1.89 -3.28
N MET A 36 -6.76 -2.84 -2.36
CA MET A 36 -5.45 -3.43 -2.03
C MET A 36 -4.83 -4.17 -3.22
N GLU A 37 -5.61 -4.96 -3.94
CA GLU A 37 -5.16 -5.63 -5.17
C GLU A 37 -4.65 -4.61 -6.20
N GLN A 38 -5.33 -3.47 -6.34
CA GLN A 38 -4.97 -2.42 -7.31
C GLN A 38 -3.68 -1.71 -6.93
N LEU A 39 -3.48 -1.46 -5.64
CA LEU A 39 -2.18 -1.02 -5.11
C LEU A 39 -1.07 -2.03 -5.44
N GLY A 40 -1.30 -3.32 -5.20
CA GLY A 40 -0.31 -4.36 -5.50
C GLY A 40 0.04 -4.49 -6.98
N LEU A 41 -0.96 -4.37 -7.86
CA LEU A 41 -0.75 -4.34 -9.31
C LEU A 41 0.10 -3.14 -9.73
N LEU A 42 -0.19 -1.94 -9.21
CA LEU A 42 0.61 -0.75 -9.48
C LEU A 42 2.05 -0.91 -8.97
N MET A 43 2.24 -1.45 -7.76
CA MET A 43 3.57 -1.74 -7.20
C MET A 43 4.36 -2.71 -8.09
N THR A 44 3.71 -3.74 -8.62
CA THR A 44 4.29 -4.70 -9.55
C THR A 44 4.69 -4.04 -10.86
N GLU A 45 3.78 -3.26 -11.47
CA GLU A 45 4.02 -2.53 -12.71
C GLU A 45 5.22 -1.59 -12.58
N ARG A 46 5.22 -0.72 -11.57
CA ARG A 46 6.29 0.29 -11.36
C ARG A 46 7.64 -0.35 -11.11
N THR A 47 7.66 -1.47 -10.39
CA THR A 47 8.89 -2.23 -10.16
C THR A 47 9.41 -2.88 -11.45
N ALA A 48 8.53 -3.32 -12.35
CA ALA A 48 8.91 -3.94 -13.62
C ALA A 48 9.51 -2.93 -14.62
N LEU A 49 9.15 -1.65 -14.49
CA LEU A 49 9.70 -0.57 -15.32
C LEU A 49 11.13 -0.16 -14.95
N VAL A 50 11.68 -0.65 -13.83
CA VAL A 50 13.07 -0.39 -13.47
C VAL A 50 13.99 -1.07 -14.49
N PRO A 51 14.86 -0.31 -15.18
CA PRO A 51 15.67 -0.84 -16.25
C PRO A 51 16.63 -1.93 -15.75
N PRO A 52 17.06 -2.85 -16.63
CA PRO A 52 18.16 -3.74 -16.33
C PRO A 52 19.43 -2.91 -16.05
N ASP A 53 20.13 -3.26 -14.97
CA ASP A 53 21.35 -2.61 -14.49
C ASP A 53 22.13 -3.63 -13.65
N GLU A 54 23.28 -3.24 -13.10
CA GLU A 54 24.02 -4.02 -12.13
C GLU A 54 23.11 -4.50 -10.98
N PRO A 55 23.29 -5.75 -10.47
CA PRO A 55 22.33 -6.37 -9.56
C PRO A 55 22.03 -5.55 -8.30
N VAL A 56 23.05 -4.93 -7.70
CA VAL A 56 22.92 -4.15 -6.46
C VAL A 56 22.19 -2.82 -6.69
N PRO A 57 22.63 -1.93 -7.61
CA PRO A 57 21.89 -0.71 -7.94
C PRO A 57 20.44 -0.97 -8.35
N ARG A 58 20.21 -2.03 -9.15
CA ARG A 58 18.88 -2.41 -9.60
C ARG A 58 17.97 -2.81 -8.44
N ALA A 59 18.45 -3.62 -7.50
CA ALA A 59 17.64 -4.05 -6.36
C ALA A 59 17.20 -2.85 -5.48
N TRP A 60 18.10 -1.89 -5.25
CA TRP A 60 17.74 -0.64 -4.55
C TRP A 60 16.75 0.21 -5.31
N ALA A 61 16.93 0.36 -6.63
CA ALA A 61 15.99 1.07 -7.48
C ALA A 61 14.59 0.44 -7.47
N ARG A 62 14.51 -0.91 -7.44
CA ARG A 62 13.24 -1.64 -7.31
C ARG A 62 12.57 -1.47 -5.94
N LEU A 63 13.35 -1.42 -4.85
CA LEU A 63 12.81 -1.08 -3.53
C LEU A 63 12.28 0.36 -3.52
N ALA A 64 13.01 1.33 -4.09
CA ALA A 64 12.53 2.71 -4.19
C ALA A 64 11.26 2.81 -5.03
N ALA A 65 11.22 2.11 -6.17
CA ALA A 65 10.06 2.08 -7.06
C ALA A 65 8.80 1.52 -6.38
N ILE A 66 8.94 0.49 -5.54
CA ILE A 66 7.79 -0.09 -4.84
C ILE A 66 7.21 0.88 -3.79
N GLY A 67 8.07 1.57 -3.03
CA GLY A 67 7.63 2.59 -2.08
C GLY A 67 7.04 3.82 -2.76
N ARG A 68 7.61 4.22 -3.91
CA ARG A 68 7.08 5.31 -4.73
C ARG A 68 5.69 4.99 -5.28
N ALA A 69 5.49 3.78 -5.80
CA ALA A 69 4.19 3.34 -6.31
C ALA A 69 3.09 3.42 -5.24
N TYR A 70 3.41 3.05 -4.00
CA TYR A 70 2.51 3.19 -2.87
C TYR A 70 2.12 4.64 -2.61
N LEU A 71 3.10 5.55 -2.55
CA LEU A 71 2.87 6.97 -2.29
C LEU A 71 2.09 7.62 -3.44
N ASP A 72 2.43 7.29 -4.68
CA ASP A 72 1.69 7.75 -5.85
C ASP A 72 0.22 7.28 -5.78
N PHE A 73 -0.05 6.01 -5.47
CA PHE A 73 -1.42 5.50 -5.29
C PHE A 73 -2.17 6.29 -4.20
N ALA A 74 -1.53 6.54 -3.07
CA ALA A 74 -2.13 7.29 -1.97
C ALA A 74 -2.50 8.72 -2.40
N LEU A 75 -1.66 9.38 -3.20
CA LEU A 75 -1.78 10.77 -3.63
C LEU A 75 -2.65 10.98 -4.89
N THR A 76 -2.80 9.97 -5.75
CA THR A 76 -3.65 10.08 -6.94
C THR A 76 -5.04 9.52 -6.70
N GLU A 77 -5.15 8.47 -5.87
CA GLU A 77 -6.39 7.73 -5.64
C GLU A 77 -6.80 7.77 -4.16
N HIS A 78 -6.89 8.98 -3.59
CA HIS A 78 -7.15 9.20 -2.15
C HIS A 78 -8.32 8.37 -1.61
N GLY A 79 -9.43 8.30 -2.36
CA GLY A 79 -10.62 7.54 -1.96
C GLY A 79 -10.36 6.03 -1.92
N TRP A 80 -9.56 5.50 -2.84
CA TRP A 80 -9.21 4.08 -2.89
C TRP A 80 -8.22 3.73 -1.79
N PHE A 81 -7.22 4.60 -1.56
CA PHE A 81 -6.31 4.47 -0.43
C PHE A 81 -7.07 4.43 0.90
N ARG A 82 -7.94 5.41 1.15
CA ARG A 82 -8.77 5.44 2.36
C ARG A 82 -9.65 4.20 2.48
N THR A 83 -10.19 3.69 1.37
CA THR A 83 -11.04 2.50 1.38
C THR A 83 -10.23 1.24 1.69
N ALA A 84 -9.06 1.07 1.07
CA ALA A 84 -8.14 -0.04 1.33
C ALA A 84 -7.76 -0.14 2.82
N PHE A 85 -7.56 1.00 3.49
CA PHE A 85 -7.13 1.07 4.89
C PHE A 85 -8.25 1.46 5.88
N SER A 86 -9.51 1.54 5.43
CA SER A 86 -10.64 1.98 6.26
C SER A 86 -10.93 1.05 7.45
N GLY A 87 -10.67 -0.25 7.30
CA GLY A 87 -10.85 -1.27 8.34
C GLY A 87 -9.83 -1.21 9.49
N ALA A 88 -8.69 -0.54 9.29
CA ALA A 88 -7.66 -0.40 10.33
C ALA A 88 -8.06 0.57 11.47
N THR A 89 -9.16 1.32 11.31
CA THR A 89 -9.60 2.36 12.26
C THR A 89 -10.94 2.07 12.95
N THR A 90 -11.63 0.99 12.59
CA THR A 90 -12.92 0.61 13.21
C THR A 90 -12.74 -0.37 14.35
N HIS A 91 -12.60 0.18 15.56
CA HIS A 91 -12.92 -0.37 16.89
C HIS A 91 -13.40 -1.84 16.97
N GLY A 92 -12.63 -2.69 17.66
CA GLY A 92 -13.19 -3.70 18.58
C GLY A 92 -13.34 -5.16 18.10
N GLY A 93 -12.76 -5.54 16.96
CA GLY A 93 -12.71 -6.95 16.51
C GLY A 93 -11.31 -7.54 16.66
N THR A 94 -11.19 -8.72 17.25
CA THR A 94 -9.94 -9.48 17.37
C THR A 94 -9.26 -9.62 16.01
N PRO A 95 -7.98 -9.22 15.84
CA PRO A 95 -7.28 -9.38 14.57
C PRO A 95 -7.12 -10.87 14.26
N ALA A 96 -7.66 -11.30 13.12
CA ALA A 96 -7.42 -12.64 12.59
C ALA A 96 -6.02 -12.66 11.93
N GLY A 97 -4.98 -12.93 12.72
CA GLY A 97 -3.64 -13.27 12.21
C GLY A 97 -2.78 -12.10 11.70
N PRO A 98 -1.51 -12.36 11.34
CA PRO A 98 -0.43 -11.38 11.32
C PRO A 98 -0.34 -10.61 9.99
N HIS A 99 -1.44 -10.03 9.54
CA HIS A 99 -1.38 -8.98 8.51
C HIS A 99 -1.56 -7.63 9.19
N PRO A 100 -0.57 -6.70 9.09
CA PRO A 100 -0.54 -5.49 9.90
C PRO A 100 -1.79 -4.60 9.75
N ASP A 101 -2.54 -4.72 8.65
CA ASP A 101 -3.65 -3.80 8.34
C ASP A 101 -5.05 -4.37 8.64
N GLY A 102 -5.16 -5.61 9.13
CA GLY A 102 -6.43 -6.20 9.61
C GLY A 102 -7.55 -6.39 8.57
N GLY A 103 -7.29 -6.12 7.28
CA GLY A 103 -8.24 -6.25 6.18
C GLY A 103 -8.28 -7.64 5.54
N PRO A 104 -9.29 -7.94 4.71
CA PRO A 104 -9.33 -9.16 3.89
C PRO A 104 -8.10 -9.23 2.97
N ARG A 105 -7.49 -10.41 2.93
CA ARG A 105 -6.21 -10.62 2.26
C ARG A 105 -6.41 -10.63 0.73
N PRO A 106 -5.70 -9.79 -0.04
CA PRO A 106 -5.63 -9.95 -1.49
C PRO A 106 -4.98 -11.30 -1.86
N ASP A 107 -5.04 -11.65 -3.14
CA ASP A 107 -4.29 -12.79 -3.66
C ASP A 107 -2.80 -12.65 -3.28
N HIS A 108 -2.13 -13.76 -2.96
CA HIS A 108 -0.77 -13.74 -2.43
C HIS A 108 0.21 -13.03 -3.38
N ASP A 109 -0.06 -13.10 -4.69
CA ASP A 109 0.78 -12.51 -5.73
C ASP A 109 0.59 -11.00 -5.89
N THR A 110 -0.51 -10.44 -5.37
CA THR A 110 -0.82 -9.01 -5.42
C THR A 110 -0.86 -8.35 -4.05
N ASP A 111 -0.53 -9.07 -2.97
CA ASP A 111 -0.45 -8.50 -1.64
C ASP A 111 0.71 -7.49 -1.50
N PRO A 112 0.43 -6.19 -1.25
CA PRO A 112 1.46 -5.15 -1.17
C PRO A 112 2.58 -5.46 -0.17
N TYR A 113 2.23 -6.04 0.98
CA TYR A 113 3.19 -6.36 2.04
C TYR A 113 4.12 -7.51 1.63
N THR A 114 3.56 -8.56 1.01
CA THR A 114 4.31 -9.66 0.42
C THR A 114 5.25 -9.17 -0.70
N LEU A 115 4.77 -8.28 -1.57
CA LEU A 115 5.57 -7.68 -2.64
C LEU A 115 6.76 -6.86 -2.10
N LEU A 116 6.57 -6.12 -1.01
CA LEU A 116 7.66 -5.45 -0.29
C LEU A 116 8.68 -6.46 0.25
N GLY A 117 8.21 -7.54 0.89
CA GLY A 117 9.05 -8.62 1.39
C GLY A 117 9.96 -9.20 0.30
N ALA A 118 9.40 -9.46 -0.89
CA ALA A 118 10.14 -9.96 -2.04
C ALA A 118 11.24 -8.99 -2.53
N ARG A 119 11.05 -7.67 -2.42
CA ARG A 119 12.09 -6.68 -2.75
C ARG A 119 13.21 -6.66 -1.70
N LEU A 120 12.87 -6.82 -0.43
CA LEU A 120 13.85 -6.94 0.64
C LEU A 120 14.66 -8.24 0.52
N ASP A 121 14.02 -9.34 0.12
CA ASP A 121 14.71 -10.62 -0.16
C ASP A 121 15.66 -10.51 -1.36
N GLU A 122 15.26 -9.77 -2.40
CA GLU A 122 16.11 -9.46 -3.56
C GLU A 122 17.40 -8.73 -3.14
N LEU A 123 17.31 -7.75 -2.21
CA LEU A 123 18.49 -7.05 -1.67
C LEU A 123 19.44 -8.00 -0.93
N VAL A 124 18.90 -8.96 -0.17
CA VAL A 124 19.74 -9.97 0.50
C VAL A 124 20.41 -10.88 -0.53
N ALA A 125 19.67 -11.33 -1.53
CA ALA A 125 20.16 -12.25 -2.56
C ALA A 125 21.34 -11.67 -3.36
N VAL A 126 21.32 -10.36 -3.63
CA VAL A 126 22.41 -9.67 -4.34
C VAL A 126 23.51 -9.15 -3.40
N GLY A 127 23.41 -9.39 -2.09
CA GLY A 127 24.39 -8.95 -1.09
C GLY A 127 24.32 -7.46 -0.73
N ALA A 128 23.25 -6.76 -1.12
CA ALA A 128 23.02 -5.35 -0.82
C ALA A 128 22.51 -5.12 0.61
N LEU A 129 21.77 -6.09 1.17
CA LEU A 129 21.27 -6.09 2.54
C LEU A 129 21.88 -7.28 3.31
N PRO A 130 22.63 -7.07 4.41
CA PRO A 130 23.09 -8.18 5.23
C PRO A 130 21.91 -9.03 5.73
N ALA A 131 21.99 -10.35 5.57
CA ALA A 131 20.90 -11.26 5.96
C ALA A 131 20.47 -11.10 7.44
N ALA A 132 21.38 -10.71 8.32
CA ALA A 132 21.10 -10.43 9.73
C ALA A 132 20.17 -9.21 9.95
N ARG A 133 20.06 -8.30 8.98
CA ARG A 133 19.18 -7.11 9.03
C ARG A 133 17.85 -7.33 8.32
N ARG A 134 17.66 -8.48 7.67
CA ARG A 134 16.43 -8.79 6.94
C ARG A 134 15.21 -9.01 7.85
N PRO A 135 15.29 -9.72 8.99
CA PRO A 135 14.12 -9.94 9.84
C PRO A 135 13.54 -8.62 10.35
N GLY A 136 12.26 -8.36 10.05
CA GLY A 136 11.55 -7.15 10.49
C GLY A 136 11.87 -5.87 9.69
N ALA A 137 12.68 -5.96 8.63
CA ALA A 137 12.97 -4.82 7.74
C ALA A 137 11.70 -4.23 7.12
N GLU A 138 10.71 -5.08 6.84
CA GLU A 138 9.39 -4.72 6.34
C GLU A 138 8.65 -3.75 7.27
N TYR A 139 8.80 -3.86 8.60
CA TYR A 139 8.13 -2.94 9.53
C TYR A 139 8.63 -1.51 9.36
N ALA A 140 9.95 -1.33 9.20
CA ALA A 140 10.54 -0.02 9.02
C ALA A 140 10.10 0.60 7.67
N ALA A 141 10.20 -0.18 6.60
CA ALA A 141 9.83 0.27 5.25
C ALA A 141 8.32 0.57 5.15
N TRP A 142 7.47 -0.33 5.63
CA TRP A 142 6.01 -0.18 5.62
C TRP A 142 5.56 1.02 6.44
N SER A 143 6.04 1.13 7.70
CA SER A 143 5.62 2.23 8.59
C SER A 143 6.02 3.60 8.05
N ALA A 144 7.20 3.72 7.45
CA ALA A 144 7.69 4.97 6.90
C ALA A 144 6.82 5.44 5.72
N VAL A 145 6.52 4.54 4.78
CA VAL A 145 5.73 4.83 3.59
C VAL A 145 4.26 5.05 3.92
N HIS A 146 3.66 4.16 4.74
CA HIS A 146 2.27 4.31 5.19
C HIS A 146 2.08 5.57 6.04
N GLY A 147 3.02 5.85 6.95
CA GLY A 147 3.00 7.06 7.77
C GLY A 147 3.06 8.32 6.93
N LEU A 148 3.99 8.41 5.97
CA LEU A 148 4.05 9.55 5.05
C LEU A 148 2.76 9.68 4.23
N ALA A 149 2.23 8.60 3.69
CA ALA A 149 0.96 8.60 2.95
C ALA A 149 -0.19 9.15 3.81
N GLY A 150 -0.34 8.67 5.05
CA GLY A 150 -1.34 9.18 5.98
C GLY A 150 -1.18 10.67 6.28
N LEU A 151 0.07 11.12 6.48
CA LEU A 151 0.38 12.53 6.73
C LEU A 151 0.03 13.45 5.54
N LEU A 152 0.23 12.96 4.31
CA LEU A 152 -0.02 13.69 3.07
C LEU A 152 -1.49 13.62 2.61
N VAL A 153 -2.21 12.53 2.88
CA VAL A 153 -3.60 12.38 2.41
C VAL A 153 -4.58 13.06 3.36
N ASP A 154 -4.52 12.73 4.65
CA ASP A 154 -5.49 13.20 5.66
C ASP A 154 -4.81 13.97 6.82
N GLY A 155 -3.48 14.03 6.84
CA GLY A 155 -2.71 14.58 7.94
C GLY A 155 -2.34 16.07 7.79
N PRO A 156 -1.38 16.55 8.60
CA PRO A 156 -0.96 17.95 8.62
C PRO A 156 -0.15 18.36 7.37
N LEU A 157 0.28 17.41 6.55
CA LEU A 157 1.08 17.68 5.34
C LEU A 157 0.25 17.73 4.05
N ARG A 158 -1.09 17.63 4.15
CA ARG A 158 -2.00 17.57 2.99
C ARG A 158 -1.99 18.80 2.09
N ASP A 159 -1.61 19.95 2.64
CA ASP A 159 -1.60 21.24 1.94
C ASP A 159 -0.19 21.62 1.46
N LEU A 160 0.77 20.69 1.49
CA LEU A 160 2.12 20.93 1.00
C LEU A 160 2.13 21.21 -0.51
N PRO A 161 2.95 22.16 -0.98
CA PRO A 161 3.24 22.34 -2.41
C PRO A 161 3.78 21.05 -3.06
N ALA A 162 3.47 20.84 -4.33
CA ALA A 162 3.81 19.60 -5.03
C ALA A 162 5.32 19.30 -5.04
N ASP A 163 6.16 20.32 -5.14
CA ASP A 163 7.62 20.20 -5.06
C ASP A 163 8.08 19.77 -3.66
N GLU A 164 7.48 20.32 -2.59
CA GLU A 164 7.76 19.90 -1.21
C GLU A 164 7.29 18.46 -0.95
N VAL A 165 6.17 18.04 -1.55
CA VAL A 165 5.72 16.63 -1.51
C VAL A 165 6.77 15.71 -2.13
N GLN A 166 7.34 16.07 -3.29
CA GLN A 166 8.40 15.27 -3.91
C GLN A 166 9.63 15.18 -3.00
N VAL A 167 10.05 16.29 -2.40
CA VAL A 167 11.17 16.31 -1.44
C VAL A 167 10.90 15.40 -0.24
N ALA A 168 9.68 15.41 0.31
CA ALA A 168 9.30 14.56 1.43
C ALA A 168 9.36 13.07 1.06
N ILE A 169 8.84 12.70 -0.12
CA ILE A 169 8.90 11.33 -0.65
C ILE A 169 10.35 10.87 -0.80
N GLU A 170 11.18 11.65 -1.50
CA GLU A 170 12.59 11.30 -1.73
C GLU A 170 13.36 11.17 -0.41
N THR A 171 13.11 12.08 0.53
CA THR A 171 13.75 12.07 1.85
C THR A 171 13.42 10.81 2.64
N VAL A 172 12.14 10.42 2.68
CA VAL A 172 11.69 9.23 3.41
C VAL A 172 12.24 7.95 2.78
N LEU A 173 12.16 7.82 1.45
CA LEU A 173 12.70 6.64 0.75
C LEU A 173 14.22 6.51 0.95
N ALA A 174 14.96 7.63 0.88
CA ALA A 174 16.40 7.64 1.13
C ALA A 174 16.75 7.35 2.60
N ALA A 175 15.91 7.74 3.55
CA ALA A 175 16.09 7.42 4.96
C ALA A 175 15.88 5.92 5.22
N VAL A 176 14.83 5.32 4.65
CA VAL A 176 14.58 3.87 4.72
C VAL A 176 15.75 3.11 4.10
N ALA A 177 16.18 3.47 2.89
CA ALA A 177 17.27 2.77 2.21
C ALA A 177 18.59 2.78 3.01
N ARG A 178 18.93 3.90 3.68
CA ARG A 178 20.11 3.99 4.56
C ARG A 178 19.93 3.27 5.90
N GLY A 179 18.69 3.15 6.37
CA GLY A 179 18.32 2.48 7.61
C GLY A 179 18.20 0.96 7.49
N LEU A 180 18.18 0.44 6.26
CA LEU A 180 18.32 -0.98 5.91
C LEU A 180 19.80 -1.38 5.79
#